data_AF-A0A8J4XW32-F1
#
_entry.id   AF-A0A8J4XW32-F1
#
_cell.length_a   1.000
_cell.length_b   1.000
_cell.length_c   1.000
_cell.angle_alpha   90.00
_cell.angle_beta   90.00
_cell.angle_gamma   90.00
#
_symmetry.space_group_name_H-M   'P 1'
#
loop_
_entity.id
_entity.type
_entity.pdbx_description
1 polymer ?
#
loop_
_entity_poly.entity_id
_entity_poly.type
_entity_poly.pdbx_seq_one_letter_code
_entity_poly.pdbx_strand_id
1 'polypeptide(L)'
;MEEIFPYIRESIDRKQENMRRRRRRDALRLTLVKLFQMIAEQGTFPLSESVLEGDTGALRKRYLEYVEGARQYLEGETDKDNTLLQIKTHFCEFVRKLIATFSLEQRQTLLPRFQRKSLFYLFASWSGIFGVPFGFKAGDTRSGNSGSGCVAQPSEFELCAVQAASSVLCCGPAFEPELLADEAPVYLWLDALLGSHDEKIYALAQETIVLLLEFNPDSGAVLDWVVDRGLFTRPRKWPEGASTPRHLFSRQVRERREEESE
;
A
#
# COMPACT_ATOMS: atom_id res chain seq x y z
N MET A 1 11.72 -14.89 17.77
CA MET A 1 11.38 -13.48 17.47
C MET A 1 11.94 -12.51 18.50
N GLU A 2 12.05 -12.84 19.78
CA GLU A 2 12.44 -11.83 20.78
C GLU A 2 13.87 -11.29 20.68
N GLU A 3 14.79 -12.11 20.16
CA GLU A 3 16.18 -11.74 19.92
C GLU A 3 16.33 -10.58 18.92
N ILE A 4 15.34 -10.34 18.06
CA ILE A 4 15.40 -9.24 17.08
C ILE A 4 15.07 -7.88 17.73
N PHE A 5 14.50 -7.87 18.93
CA PHE A 5 13.92 -6.67 19.53
C PHE A 5 14.93 -5.56 19.86
N PRO A 6 16.14 -5.85 20.36
CA PRO A 6 17.17 -4.82 20.52
C PRO A 6 17.51 -4.14 19.19
N TYR A 7 17.58 -4.92 18.11
CA TYR A 7 17.89 -4.43 16.77
C TYR A 7 16.77 -3.58 16.18
N ILE A 8 15.49 -3.96 16.39
CA ILE A 8 14.35 -3.11 16.03
C ILE A 8 14.52 -1.73 16.66
N ARG A 9 14.71 -1.67 17.99
CA ARG A 9 14.84 -0.41 18.73
C ARG A 9 16.02 0.42 18.25
N GLU A 10 17.18 -0.22 18.05
CA GLU A 10 18.37 0.45 17.52
C GLU A 10 18.13 1.02 16.11
N SER A 11 17.41 0.31 15.24
CA SER A 11 17.15 0.75 13.87
C SER A 11 16.26 2.00 13.77
N ILE A 12 15.36 2.20 14.74
CA ILE A 12 14.40 3.32 14.78
C ILE A 12 14.78 4.43 15.78
N ASP A 13 15.90 4.31 16.51
CA ASP A 13 16.40 5.37 17.42
C ASP A 13 16.54 6.74 16.71
N ARG A 14 16.01 7.81 17.29
CA ARG A 14 16.00 9.15 16.67
C ARG A 14 17.08 10.08 17.21
N LYS A 15 18.02 9.56 18.02
CA LYS A 15 19.15 10.35 18.53
C LYS A 15 20.00 10.88 17.38
N GLN A 16 20.57 12.06 17.57
CA GLN A 16 21.57 12.62 16.66
C GLN A 16 22.81 11.75 16.64
N GLU A 17 23.37 11.53 15.45
CA GLU A 17 24.45 10.59 15.25
C GLU A 17 25.50 11.10 14.27
N ASN A 18 26.75 10.79 14.57
CA ASN A 18 27.84 11.04 13.66
C ASN A 18 27.73 10.12 12.42
N MET A 19 28.32 10.54 11.30
CA MET A 19 28.25 9.84 10.00
C MET A 19 28.60 8.34 10.08
N ARG A 20 29.60 7.96 10.89
CA ARG A 20 29.98 6.55 11.11
C ARG A 20 28.87 5.72 11.72
N ARG A 21 28.10 6.29 12.64
CA ARG A 21 26.99 5.63 13.33
C ARG A 21 25.76 5.56 12.44
N ARG A 22 25.47 6.61 11.67
CA ARG A 22 24.45 6.62 10.61
C ARG A 22 24.65 5.45 9.64
N ARG A 23 25.85 5.32 9.04
CA ARG A 23 26.17 4.21 8.11
C ARG A 23 25.97 2.82 8.71
N ARG A 24 26.35 2.61 9.97
CA ARG A 24 26.14 1.32 10.67
C ARG A 24 24.66 1.01 10.85
N ARG A 25 23.86 2.03 11.19
CA ARG A 25 22.42 1.87 11.34
C ARG A 25 21.69 1.72 10.02
N ASP A 26 22.16 2.33 8.95
CA ASP A 26 21.61 2.12 7.61
C ASP A 26 21.83 0.66 7.16
N ALA A 27 23.00 0.10 7.45
CA ALA A 27 23.25 -1.33 7.26
C ALA A 27 22.30 -2.19 8.11
N LEU A 28 22.09 -1.83 9.37
CA LEU A 28 21.12 -2.51 10.25
C LEU A 28 19.69 -2.43 9.72
N ARG A 29 19.23 -1.24 9.29
CA ARG A 29 17.91 -1.02 8.69
C ARG A 29 17.72 -1.88 7.45
N LEU A 30 18.72 -1.90 6.57
CA LEU A 30 18.71 -2.72 5.36
C LEU A 30 18.60 -4.22 5.70
N THR A 31 19.39 -4.71 6.66
CA THR A 31 19.32 -6.11 7.09
C THR A 31 17.97 -6.45 7.72
N LEU A 32 17.44 -5.59 8.59
CA LEU A 32 16.14 -5.83 9.25
C LEU A 32 14.98 -5.81 8.26
N VAL A 33 14.93 -4.84 7.35
CA VAL A 33 13.83 -4.75 6.39
C VAL A 33 13.86 -5.93 5.41
N LYS A 34 15.05 -6.38 4.99
CA LYS A 34 15.21 -7.62 4.18
C LYS A 34 14.71 -8.84 4.93
N LEU A 35 15.07 -8.97 6.21
CA LEU A 35 14.62 -10.08 7.05
C LEU A 35 13.10 -10.08 7.20
N PHE A 36 12.49 -8.94 7.52
CA PHE A 36 11.04 -8.87 7.66
C PHE A 36 10.30 -9.09 6.35
N GLN A 37 10.82 -8.57 5.23
CA GLN A 37 10.29 -8.91 3.92
C GLN A 37 10.32 -10.42 3.68
N MET A 38 11.43 -11.09 3.97
CA MET A 38 11.54 -12.54 3.78
C MET A 38 10.55 -13.30 4.67
N ILE A 39 10.39 -12.91 5.93
CA ILE A 39 9.42 -13.50 6.86
C ILE A 39 7.98 -13.35 6.32
N ALA A 40 7.65 -12.17 5.77
CA ALA A 40 6.36 -11.90 5.13
C ALA A 40 6.17 -12.72 3.86
N GLU A 41 7.20 -12.86 3.03
CA GLU A 41 7.19 -13.68 1.82
C GLU A 41 6.91 -15.15 2.11
N GLN A 42 7.36 -15.66 3.26
CA GLN A 42 7.09 -17.02 3.71
C GLN A 42 5.72 -17.18 4.39
N GLY A 43 4.92 -16.12 4.51
CA GLY A 43 3.57 -16.21 5.11
C GLY A 43 3.56 -16.48 6.61
N THR A 44 4.66 -16.19 7.33
CA THR A 44 4.83 -16.68 8.72
C THR A 44 4.31 -15.72 9.79
N PHE A 45 4.06 -14.45 9.48
CA PHE A 45 3.57 -13.47 10.45
C PHE A 45 2.24 -13.87 11.14
N PRO A 46 1.21 -14.34 10.42
CA PRO A 46 -0.06 -14.74 11.04
C PRO A 46 0.05 -15.99 11.93
N LEU A 47 1.08 -16.82 11.72
CA LEU A 47 1.27 -18.07 12.46
C LEU A 47 1.89 -17.88 13.84
N SER A 48 2.40 -16.68 14.14
CA SER A 48 3.09 -16.41 15.39
C SER A 48 2.22 -15.59 16.35
N GLU A 49 1.85 -16.19 17.48
CA GLU A 49 1.16 -15.49 18.57
C GLU A 49 1.98 -14.30 19.11
N SER A 50 3.30 -14.29 18.90
CA SER A 50 4.19 -13.19 19.28
C SER A 50 4.11 -11.97 18.36
N VAL A 51 3.35 -12.05 17.26
CA VAL A 51 3.19 -10.99 16.25
C VAL A 51 1.88 -10.24 16.43
N LEU A 52 0.81 -10.93 16.79
CA LEU A 52 -0.54 -10.36 16.92
C LEU A 52 -0.93 -10.14 18.38
N GLU A 53 -1.75 -9.13 18.61
CA GLU A 53 -2.51 -8.95 19.84
C GLU A 53 -3.72 -9.90 19.79
N GLY A 54 -3.82 -10.79 20.78
CA GLY A 54 -4.78 -11.92 20.74
C GLY A 54 -6.25 -11.51 20.84
N ASP A 55 -6.52 -10.29 21.32
CA ASP A 55 -7.85 -9.71 21.50
C ASP A 55 -8.28 -8.83 20.31
N THR A 56 -7.35 -8.06 19.72
CA THR A 56 -7.67 -7.10 18.65
C THR A 56 -7.34 -7.62 17.24
N GLY A 57 -6.49 -8.65 17.13
CA GLY A 57 -5.93 -9.09 15.84
C GLY A 57 -4.96 -8.09 15.21
N ALA A 58 -4.65 -6.98 15.89
CA ALA A 58 -3.70 -5.98 15.42
C ALA A 58 -2.26 -6.50 15.54
N LEU A 59 -1.35 -5.93 14.75
CA LEU A 59 0.07 -6.13 14.99
C LEU A 59 0.42 -5.63 16.40
N ARG A 60 1.18 -6.42 17.16
CA ARG A 60 1.67 -5.99 18.46
C ARG A 60 2.42 -4.68 18.32
N LYS A 61 2.22 -3.80 19.32
CA LYS A 61 2.83 -2.48 19.44
C LYS A 61 4.28 -2.38 18.92
N ARG A 62 5.12 -3.38 19.19
CA ARG A 62 6.54 -3.39 18.78
C ARG A 62 6.76 -3.41 17.26
N TYR A 63 5.92 -4.12 16.51
CA TYR A 63 5.98 -4.14 15.05
C TYR A 63 5.38 -2.86 14.47
N LEU A 64 4.31 -2.33 15.09
CA LEU A 64 3.76 -1.02 14.75
C LEU A 64 4.81 0.10 14.95
N GLU A 65 5.57 0.05 16.05
CA GLU A 65 6.69 0.97 16.32
C GLU A 65 7.80 0.85 15.28
N TYR A 66 8.13 -0.37 14.83
CA TYR A 66 9.09 -0.58 13.76
C TYR A 66 8.63 0.04 12.43
N VAL A 67 7.39 -0.27 12.01
CA VAL A 67 6.82 0.25 10.76
C VAL A 67 6.78 1.78 10.77
N GLU A 68 6.31 2.38 11.85
CA GLU A 68 6.27 3.84 11.99
C GLU A 68 7.67 4.46 12.05
N GLY A 69 8.61 3.85 12.77
CA GLY A 69 9.99 4.33 12.85
C GLY A 69 10.74 4.24 11.52
N ALA A 70 10.53 3.17 10.76
CA ALA A 70 11.06 3.02 9.40
C ALA A 70 10.44 4.04 8.45
N ARG A 71 9.13 4.25 8.51
CA ARG A 71 8.41 5.27 7.74
C ARG A 71 8.98 6.67 8.01
N GLN A 72 9.11 7.07 9.27
CA GLN A 72 9.66 8.37 9.68
C GLN A 72 11.10 8.58 9.21
N TYR A 73 11.93 7.55 9.28
CA TYR A 73 13.29 7.60 8.76
C TYR A 73 13.28 7.84 7.24
N LEU A 74 12.52 7.05 6.49
CA LEU A 74 12.47 7.12 5.03
C LEU A 74 11.84 8.42 4.49
N GLU A 75 10.92 9.01 5.25
CA GLU A 75 10.31 10.32 4.95
C GLU A 75 11.31 11.47 5.10
N GLY A 76 12.24 11.39 6.06
CA GLY A 76 13.28 12.40 6.26
C GLY A 76 14.49 12.29 5.34
N GLU A 77 14.59 11.21 4.54
CA GLU A 77 15.77 10.87 3.75
C GLU A 77 15.59 11.25 2.27
N THR A 78 16.31 12.28 1.85
CA THR A 78 16.32 12.82 0.47
C THR A 78 17.55 12.39 -0.35
N ASP A 79 18.53 11.74 0.28
CA ASP A 79 19.79 11.36 -0.35
C ASP A 79 19.56 10.30 -1.43
N LYS A 80 20.06 10.51 -2.65
CA LYS A 80 19.95 9.55 -3.77
C LYS A 80 21.01 8.43 -3.69
N ASP A 81 21.24 7.87 -2.51
CA ASP A 81 22.14 6.73 -2.32
C ASP A 81 21.46 5.41 -2.72
N ASN A 82 22.21 4.50 -3.33
CA ASN A 82 21.75 3.16 -3.70
C ASN A 82 21.31 2.35 -2.47
N THR A 83 21.96 2.54 -1.32
CA THR A 83 21.55 1.90 -0.05
C THR A 83 20.15 2.35 0.34
N LEU A 84 19.86 3.65 0.27
CA LEU A 84 18.54 4.17 0.59
C LEU A 84 17.48 3.64 -0.37
N LEU A 85 17.77 3.59 -1.67
CA LEU A 85 16.88 3.02 -2.67
C LEU A 85 16.55 1.56 -2.33
N GLN A 86 17.54 0.75 -1.97
CA GLN A 86 17.30 -0.63 -1.51
C GLN A 86 16.41 -0.68 -0.27
N ILE A 87 16.66 0.15 0.75
CA ILE A 87 15.82 0.19 1.95
C ILE A 87 14.37 0.55 1.56
N LYS A 88 14.17 1.55 0.70
CA LYS A 88 12.84 1.96 0.20
C LYS A 88 12.14 0.80 -0.51
N THR A 89 12.82 0.15 -1.46
CA THR A 89 12.25 -1.00 -2.21
C THR A 89 11.88 -2.14 -1.27
N HIS A 90 12.78 -2.54 -0.37
CA HIS A 90 12.51 -3.63 0.58
C HIS A 90 11.41 -3.25 1.59
N PHE A 91 11.27 -1.97 1.94
CA PHE A 91 10.19 -1.51 2.81
C PHE A 91 8.83 -1.57 2.11
N CYS A 92 8.74 -1.16 0.85
CA CYS A 92 7.54 -1.34 0.03
C CYS A 92 7.14 -2.83 -0.06
N GLU A 93 8.08 -3.70 -0.42
CA GLU A 93 7.83 -5.14 -0.51
C GLU A 93 7.45 -5.75 0.85
N PHE A 94 8.13 -5.36 1.92
CA PHE A 94 7.80 -5.83 3.26
C PHE A 94 6.36 -5.49 3.64
N VAL A 95 5.96 -4.22 3.55
CA VAL A 95 4.60 -3.80 3.95
C VAL A 95 3.54 -4.46 3.08
N ARG A 96 3.77 -4.52 1.75
CA ARG A 96 2.89 -5.19 0.80
C ARG A 96 2.70 -6.66 1.14
N LYS A 97 3.81 -7.41 1.28
CA LYS A 97 3.79 -8.84 1.58
C LYS A 97 3.20 -9.11 2.96
N LEU A 98 3.52 -8.27 3.96
CA LEU A 98 2.98 -8.37 5.30
C LEU A 98 1.45 -8.36 5.27
N ILE A 99 0.85 -7.35 4.64
CA ILE A 99 -0.61 -7.23 4.51
C ILE A 99 -1.18 -8.44 3.76
N ALA A 100 -0.51 -8.89 2.70
CA ALA A 100 -0.95 -10.03 1.90
C ALA A 100 -0.94 -11.37 2.67
N THR A 101 -0.13 -11.52 3.73
CA THR A 101 -0.14 -12.73 4.57
C THR A 101 -1.44 -12.92 5.37
N PHE A 102 -2.19 -11.85 5.60
CA PHE A 102 -3.41 -11.87 6.41
C PHE A 102 -4.66 -11.99 5.53
N SER A 103 -5.68 -12.68 6.06
CA SER A 103 -7.02 -12.74 5.46
C SER A 103 -7.66 -11.36 5.40
N LEU A 104 -8.69 -11.19 4.56
CA LEU A 104 -9.41 -9.92 4.42
C LEU A 104 -10.01 -9.44 5.75
N GLU A 105 -10.53 -10.37 6.56
CA GLU A 105 -11.06 -10.07 7.90
C GLU A 105 -9.97 -9.50 8.82
N GLN A 106 -8.80 -10.16 8.88
CA GLN A 106 -7.69 -9.73 9.73
C GLN A 106 -7.08 -8.39 9.29
N ARG A 107 -7.10 -8.06 7.99
CA ARG A 107 -6.57 -6.78 7.48
C ARG A 107 -7.30 -5.57 8.05
N GLN A 108 -8.56 -5.71 8.49
CA GLN A 108 -9.35 -4.60 9.00
C GLN A 108 -8.77 -4.00 10.30
N THR A 109 -8.11 -4.81 11.12
CA THR A 109 -7.51 -4.40 12.40
C THR A 109 -5.98 -4.44 12.42
N LEU A 110 -5.35 -5.00 11.37
CA LEU A 110 -3.90 -5.21 11.29
C LEU A 110 -3.08 -3.93 11.49
N LEU A 111 -3.45 -2.84 10.80
CA LEU A 111 -2.77 -1.55 10.83
C LEU A 111 -3.75 -0.41 11.20
N PRO A 112 -3.39 0.45 12.18
CA PRO A 112 -4.20 1.62 12.52
C PRO A 112 -4.41 2.56 11.33
N ARG A 113 -5.59 3.20 11.25
CA ARG A 113 -5.95 4.14 10.16
C ARG A 113 -4.87 5.20 9.90
N PHE A 114 -4.34 5.82 10.95
CA PHE A 114 -3.31 6.85 10.80
C PHE A 114 -2.01 6.31 10.17
N GLN A 115 -1.60 5.08 10.53
CA GLN A 115 -0.42 4.46 9.93
C GLN A 115 -0.67 4.15 8.47
N ARG A 116 -1.85 3.60 8.14
CA ARG A 116 -2.24 3.35 6.74
C ARG A 116 -2.20 4.63 5.92
N LYS A 117 -2.80 5.72 6.42
CA LYS A 117 -2.73 7.04 5.77
C LYS A 117 -1.29 7.47 5.51
N SER A 118 -0.45 7.48 6.55
CA SER A 118 0.94 7.95 6.43
C SER A 118 1.81 7.07 5.51
N LEU A 119 1.61 5.75 5.52
CA LEU A 119 2.28 4.82 4.62
C LEU A 119 1.81 4.99 3.18
N PHE A 120 0.50 5.17 2.96
CA PHE A 120 -0.07 5.41 1.64
C PHE A 120 0.56 6.62 0.97
N TYR A 121 0.58 7.77 1.65
CA TYR A 121 1.17 8.99 1.10
C TYR A 121 2.69 8.89 0.92
N LEU A 122 3.40 8.17 1.81
CA LEU A 122 4.82 7.91 1.63
C LEU A 122 5.08 7.11 0.35
N PHE A 123 4.34 6.02 0.13
CA PHE A 123 4.49 5.19 -1.07
C PHE A 123 4.05 5.93 -2.33
N ALA A 124 2.94 6.66 -2.28
CA ALA A 124 2.47 7.49 -3.40
C ALA A 124 3.53 8.53 -3.82
N SER A 125 4.29 9.09 -2.86
CA SER A 125 5.39 10.01 -3.16
C SER A 125 6.55 9.35 -3.95
N TRP A 126 6.65 8.02 -3.92
CA TRP A 126 7.66 7.23 -4.64
C TRP A 126 7.12 6.57 -5.91
N SER A 127 5.83 6.75 -6.21
CA SER A 127 5.13 6.11 -7.32
C SER A 127 5.25 6.85 -8.67
N GLY A 128 6.12 7.84 -8.77
CA GLY A 128 6.34 8.59 -10.01
C GLY A 128 5.07 9.29 -10.50
N ILE A 129 4.67 9.02 -11.75
CA ILE A 129 3.46 9.64 -12.36
C ILE A 129 2.17 9.30 -11.60
N PHE A 130 2.12 8.16 -10.91
CA PHE A 130 0.95 7.74 -10.17
C PHE A 130 0.81 8.49 -8.83
N GLY A 131 1.82 9.25 -8.40
CA GLY A 131 1.71 10.14 -7.24
C GLY A 131 1.02 11.48 -7.55
N VAL A 132 0.90 11.85 -8.83
CA VAL A 132 0.39 13.17 -9.25
C VAL A 132 -1.00 13.51 -8.73
N PRO A 133 -2.00 12.60 -8.73
CA PRO A 133 -3.32 12.90 -8.18
C PRO A 133 -3.28 13.38 -6.72
N PHE A 134 -2.30 12.91 -5.95
CA PHE A 134 -2.13 13.28 -4.53
C PHE A 134 -1.23 14.50 -4.33
N GLY A 135 -0.92 15.26 -5.39
CA GLY A 135 -0.13 16.48 -5.32
C GLY A 135 1.39 16.27 -5.37
N PHE A 136 1.87 15.04 -5.61
CA PHE A 136 3.29 14.78 -5.79
C PHE A 136 3.74 15.15 -7.22
N LYS A 137 4.95 15.68 -7.35
CA LYS A 137 5.47 16.05 -8.67
C LYS A 137 5.85 14.81 -9.45
N ALA A 138 5.40 14.71 -10.70
CA ALA A 138 5.92 13.74 -11.65
C ALA A 138 7.39 14.08 -11.97
N GLY A 139 8.33 13.48 -11.24
CA GLY A 139 9.72 13.38 -11.69
C GLY A 139 10.81 14.06 -10.83
N ASP A 140 10.95 13.68 -9.57
CA ASP A 140 12.25 13.86 -8.87
C ASP A 140 13.19 12.65 -9.03
N THR A 141 12.70 11.54 -9.57
CA THR A 141 13.49 10.34 -9.93
C THR A 141 14.07 10.39 -11.35
N ARG A 142 13.69 11.38 -12.17
CA ARG A 142 14.11 11.51 -13.58
C ARG A 142 14.94 12.78 -13.82
N SER A 143 16.18 12.80 -13.32
CA SER A 143 17.19 13.70 -13.88
C SER A 143 17.74 13.10 -15.16
N GLY A 144 17.21 13.53 -16.30
CA GLY A 144 17.79 13.23 -17.62
C GLY A 144 16.76 12.97 -18.71
N ASN A 145 16.42 14.03 -19.45
CA ASN A 145 16.04 13.99 -20.87
C ASN A 145 14.83 13.11 -21.26
N SER A 146 13.63 13.68 -21.29
CA SER A 146 12.53 13.13 -22.10
C SER A 146 11.56 14.23 -22.52
N GLY A 147 11.97 15.00 -23.55
CA GLY A 147 11.08 15.82 -24.36
C GLY A 147 10.33 15.00 -25.41
N SER A 148 9.63 13.95 -24.98
CA SER A 148 8.79 13.14 -25.87
C SER A 148 7.50 12.79 -25.13
N GLY A 149 6.35 13.07 -25.74
CA GLY A 149 5.01 12.80 -25.20
C GLY A 149 4.65 11.32 -25.06
N CYS A 150 5.63 10.44 -24.83
CA CYS A 150 5.40 9.04 -24.48
C CYS A 150 5.34 8.91 -22.95
N VAL A 151 4.30 8.24 -22.45
CA VAL A 151 4.22 7.83 -21.05
C VAL A 151 5.29 6.77 -20.82
N ALA A 152 6.49 7.19 -20.45
CA ALA A 152 7.60 6.28 -20.18
C ALA A 152 7.22 5.33 -19.05
N GLN A 153 7.43 4.03 -19.29
CA GLN A 153 7.11 2.94 -18.36
C GLN A 153 7.68 3.22 -16.96
N PRO A 154 6.96 2.85 -15.89
CA PRO A 154 7.44 3.03 -14.55
C PRO A 154 8.67 2.17 -14.31
N SER A 155 9.60 2.68 -13.51
CA SER A 155 10.72 1.89 -13.00
C SER A 155 10.21 0.77 -12.08
N GLU A 156 11.02 -0.27 -11.87
CA GLU A 156 10.69 -1.35 -10.94
C GLU A 156 10.41 -0.83 -9.52
N PHE A 157 11.15 0.18 -9.08
CA PHE A 157 10.91 0.84 -7.79
C PHE A 157 9.57 1.58 -7.75
N GLU A 158 9.22 2.34 -8.80
CA GLU A 158 7.92 3.03 -8.88
C GLU A 158 6.76 2.02 -8.90
N LEU A 159 6.90 0.91 -9.63
CA LEU A 159 5.93 -0.19 -9.64
C LEU A 159 5.75 -0.78 -8.23
N CYS A 160 6.85 -1.08 -7.55
CA CYS A 160 6.86 -1.60 -6.17
C CYS A 160 6.16 -0.62 -5.21
N ALA A 161 6.42 0.69 -5.34
CA ALA A 161 5.76 1.72 -4.55
C ALA A 161 4.25 1.78 -4.80
N VAL A 162 3.80 1.72 -6.06
CA VAL A 162 2.36 1.69 -6.40
C VAL A 162 1.67 0.46 -5.81
N GLN A 163 2.31 -0.71 -5.88
CA GLN A 163 1.78 -1.95 -5.30
C GLN A 163 1.66 -1.87 -3.78
N ALA A 164 2.66 -1.28 -3.10
CA ALA A 164 2.62 -1.06 -1.67
C ALA A 164 1.52 -0.05 -1.28
N ALA A 165 1.40 1.06 -2.01
CA ALA A 165 0.33 2.05 -1.81
C ALA A 165 -1.06 1.41 -1.95
N SER A 166 -1.28 0.62 -3.01
CA SER A 166 -2.53 -0.10 -3.26
C SER A 166 -2.87 -1.09 -2.14
N SER A 167 -1.87 -1.82 -1.63
CA SER A 167 -2.06 -2.78 -0.55
C SER A 167 -2.39 -2.10 0.78
N VAL A 168 -1.78 -0.96 1.08
CA VAL A 168 -2.09 -0.17 2.29
C VAL A 168 -3.47 0.47 2.21
N LEU A 169 -3.85 0.99 1.05
CA LEU A 169 -5.19 1.52 0.78
C LEU A 169 -6.26 0.44 1.05
N CYS A 170 -5.98 -0.78 0.63
CA CYS A 170 -6.85 -1.95 0.75
C CYS A 170 -6.55 -2.81 2.00
N CYS A 171 -6.04 -2.20 3.08
CA CYS A 171 -5.81 -2.87 4.36
C CYS A 171 -6.92 -2.49 5.35
N GLY A 172 -8.16 -2.84 5.03
CA GLY A 172 -9.35 -2.42 5.77
C GLY A 172 -10.07 -1.20 5.16
N PRO A 173 -11.15 -0.70 5.82
CA PRO A 173 -11.94 0.44 5.35
C PRO A 173 -11.09 1.69 5.12
N ALA A 174 -11.57 2.63 4.30
CA ALA A 174 -10.90 3.89 4.02
C ALA A 174 -10.41 4.56 5.31
N PHE A 175 -9.16 5.02 5.29
CA PHE A 175 -8.53 5.60 6.49
C PHE A 175 -9.06 7.01 6.82
N GLU A 176 -9.75 7.64 5.87
CA GLU A 176 -10.48 8.91 6.05
C GLU A 176 -11.70 8.98 5.11
N PRO A 177 -12.81 9.64 5.51
CA PRO A 177 -14.01 9.75 4.67
C PRO A 177 -13.76 10.44 3.31
N GLU A 178 -12.89 11.45 3.30
CA GLU A 178 -12.61 12.29 2.12
C GLU A 178 -11.88 11.51 1.01
N LEU A 179 -11.28 10.36 1.34
CA LEU A 179 -10.56 9.52 0.39
C LEU A 179 -11.47 8.96 -0.70
N LEU A 180 -12.72 8.66 -0.37
CA LEU A 180 -13.72 8.06 -1.27
C LEU A 180 -14.88 9.01 -1.61
N ALA A 181 -14.80 10.27 -1.16
CA ALA A 181 -15.80 11.30 -1.50
C ALA A 181 -15.85 11.53 -3.01
N ASP A 182 -16.97 12.07 -3.50
CA ASP A 182 -17.12 12.40 -4.93
C ASP A 182 -15.95 13.25 -5.43
N GLU A 183 -15.47 12.93 -6.64
CA GLU A 183 -14.31 13.59 -7.27
C GLU A 183 -12.99 13.50 -6.47
N ALA A 184 -12.89 12.61 -5.46
CA ALA A 184 -11.66 12.44 -4.70
C ALA A 184 -10.46 12.06 -5.58
N PRO A 185 -9.24 12.50 -5.23
CA PRO A 185 -8.02 12.17 -5.98
C PRO A 185 -7.76 10.69 -6.22
N VAL A 186 -8.31 9.80 -5.37
CA VAL A 186 -8.19 8.35 -5.53
C VAL A 186 -8.77 7.89 -6.87
N TYR A 187 -9.83 8.54 -7.36
CA TYR A 187 -10.51 8.19 -8.60
C TYR A 187 -9.66 8.52 -9.82
N LEU A 188 -8.99 9.68 -9.81
CA LEU A 188 -8.00 10.04 -10.82
C LEU A 188 -6.79 9.10 -10.79
N TRP A 189 -6.40 8.64 -9.61
CA TRP A 189 -5.35 7.65 -9.44
C TRP A 189 -5.73 6.28 -10.02
N LEU A 190 -6.93 5.78 -9.72
CA LEU A 190 -7.44 4.53 -10.28
C LEU A 190 -7.59 4.59 -11.80
N ASP A 191 -8.02 5.74 -12.34
CA ASP A 191 -8.03 5.98 -13.79
C ASP A 191 -6.64 5.89 -14.42
N ALA A 192 -5.64 6.50 -13.78
CA ALA A 192 -4.26 6.43 -14.26
C ALA A 192 -3.74 4.98 -14.28
N LEU A 193 -4.09 4.16 -13.27
CA LEU A 193 -3.71 2.75 -13.21
C LEU A 193 -4.45 1.93 -14.28
N LEU A 194 -5.77 2.12 -14.45
CA LEU A 194 -6.57 1.45 -15.49
C LEU A 194 -6.19 1.87 -16.91
N GLY A 195 -5.65 3.08 -17.08
CA GLY A 195 -5.13 3.59 -18.34
C GLY A 195 -3.73 3.06 -18.70
N SER A 196 -3.06 2.33 -17.81
CA SER A 196 -1.71 1.82 -18.05
C SER A 196 -1.70 0.72 -19.11
N HIS A 197 -0.68 0.75 -19.97
CA HIS A 197 -0.37 -0.35 -20.90
C HIS A 197 0.39 -1.52 -20.23
N ASP A 198 0.90 -1.32 -19.02
CA ASP A 198 1.53 -2.39 -18.23
C ASP A 198 0.44 -3.28 -17.62
N GLU A 199 0.42 -4.55 -18.02
CA GLU A 199 -0.57 -5.53 -17.55
C GLU A 199 -0.56 -5.73 -16.04
N LYS A 200 0.60 -5.61 -15.38
CA LYS A 200 0.70 -5.75 -13.91
C LYS A 200 0.00 -4.59 -13.21
N ILE A 201 0.12 -3.38 -13.76
CA ILE A 201 -0.50 -2.18 -13.20
C ILE A 201 -2.01 -2.21 -13.44
N TYR A 202 -2.43 -2.64 -14.63
CA TYR A 202 -3.83 -2.81 -14.94
C TYR A 202 -4.49 -3.85 -14.01
N ALA A 203 -3.86 -5.02 -13.84
CA ALA A 203 -4.35 -6.06 -12.94
C ALA A 203 -4.39 -5.59 -11.47
N LEU A 204 -3.37 -4.85 -11.04
CA LEU A 204 -3.35 -4.22 -9.71
C LEU A 204 -4.51 -3.24 -9.53
N ALA A 205 -4.83 -2.43 -10.54
CA ALA A 205 -5.96 -1.50 -10.50
C ALA A 205 -7.28 -2.25 -10.28
N GLN A 206 -7.47 -3.33 -11.03
CA GLN A 206 -8.65 -4.20 -10.90
C GLN A 206 -8.78 -4.77 -9.49
N GLU A 207 -7.72 -5.39 -8.97
CA GLU A 207 -7.70 -5.92 -7.60
C GLU A 207 -7.98 -4.85 -6.56
N THR A 208 -7.36 -3.67 -6.70
CA THR A 208 -7.55 -2.52 -5.80
C THR A 208 -9.00 -2.08 -5.77
N ILE A 209 -9.67 -1.99 -6.93
CA ILE A 209 -11.09 -1.61 -7.01
C ILE A 209 -11.99 -2.64 -6.31
N VAL A 210 -11.73 -3.94 -6.53
CA VAL A 210 -12.49 -5.00 -5.86
C VAL A 210 -12.33 -4.95 -4.35
N LEU A 211 -11.10 -4.76 -3.86
CA LEU A 211 -10.84 -4.64 -2.44
C LEU A 211 -11.43 -3.35 -1.85
N LEU A 212 -11.42 -2.23 -2.59
CA LEU A 212 -12.08 -1.00 -2.15
C LEU A 212 -13.58 -1.19 -1.97
N LEU A 213 -14.25 -1.90 -2.90
CA LEU A 213 -15.67 -2.26 -2.76
C LEU A 213 -15.90 -3.20 -1.57
N GLU A 214 -15.04 -4.21 -1.38
CA GLU A 214 -15.15 -5.16 -0.27
C GLU A 214 -14.98 -4.49 1.10
N PHE A 215 -14.03 -3.56 1.23
CA PHE A 215 -13.75 -2.88 2.50
C PHE A 215 -14.64 -1.67 2.78
N ASN A 216 -15.40 -1.18 1.79
CA ASN A 216 -16.25 0.00 1.91
C ASN A 216 -17.63 -0.24 1.27
N PRO A 217 -18.40 -1.24 1.75
CA PRO A 217 -19.67 -1.62 1.14
C PRO A 217 -20.70 -0.48 1.12
N ASP A 218 -20.63 0.43 2.10
CA ASP A 218 -21.57 1.55 2.24
C ASP A 218 -21.25 2.72 1.30
N SER A 219 -20.09 2.70 0.64
CA SER A 219 -19.60 3.80 -0.17
C SER A 219 -20.22 3.82 -1.57
N GLY A 220 -21.35 4.52 -1.71
CA GLY A 220 -22.03 4.71 -3.00
C GLY A 220 -21.13 5.30 -4.09
N ALA A 221 -20.31 6.29 -3.73
CA ALA A 221 -19.42 6.96 -4.67
C ALA A 221 -18.45 6.00 -5.39
N VAL A 222 -17.95 4.97 -4.70
CA VAL A 222 -17.05 3.97 -5.31
C VAL A 222 -17.83 3.10 -6.29
N LEU A 223 -19.02 2.66 -5.89
CA LEU A 223 -19.88 1.84 -6.75
C LEU A 223 -20.28 2.59 -8.02
N ASP A 224 -20.75 3.83 -7.86
CA ASP A 224 -21.19 4.69 -8.97
C ASP A 224 -20.03 4.95 -9.94
N TRP A 225 -18.83 5.26 -9.40
CA TRP A 225 -17.62 5.45 -10.19
C TRP A 225 -17.24 4.23 -11.03
N VAL A 226 -17.40 3.01 -10.48
CA VAL A 226 -17.11 1.75 -11.19
C VAL A 226 -18.15 1.49 -12.30
N VAL A 227 -19.42 1.80 -12.02
CA VAL A 227 -20.53 1.68 -12.99
C VAL A 227 -20.32 2.62 -14.18
N ASP A 228 -19.99 3.89 -13.92
CA ASP A 228 -19.76 4.91 -14.95
C ASP A 228 -18.68 4.52 -15.96
N ARG A 229 -17.67 3.76 -15.52
CA ARG A 229 -16.57 3.27 -16.38
C ARG A 229 -16.90 2.00 -17.16
N GLY A 230 -18.08 1.43 -16.95
CA GLY A 230 -18.49 0.18 -17.60
C GLY A 230 -17.58 -1.00 -17.23
N LEU A 231 -16.97 -0.99 -16.04
CA LEU A 231 -16.05 -2.05 -15.62
C LEU A 231 -16.77 -3.41 -15.48
N PHE A 232 -18.09 -3.41 -15.30
CA PHE A 232 -18.93 -4.62 -15.27
C PHE A 232 -19.36 -5.15 -16.66
N THR A 233 -19.18 -4.36 -17.72
CA THR A 233 -19.66 -4.66 -19.08
C THR A 233 -18.54 -5.01 -20.06
N ARG A 234 -17.27 -4.70 -19.75
CA ARG A 234 -16.13 -5.04 -20.62
C ARG A 234 -15.70 -6.51 -20.47
N PRO A 235 -15.57 -7.28 -21.57
CA PRO A 235 -15.07 -8.64 -21.54
C PRO A 235 -13.54 -8.62 -21.47
N ARG A 236 -12.95 -8.35 -20.31
CA ARG A 236 -11.53 -8.60 -20.06
C ARG A 236 -11.37 -9.46 -18.81
N LYS A 237 -10.52 -10.49 -18.92
CA LYS A 237 -10.36 -11.55 -17.90
C LYS A 237 -9.89 -10.93 -16.59
N TRP A 238 -10.64 -11.22 -15.53
CA TRP A 238 -10.29 -10.88 -14.16
C TRP A 238 -9.26 -11.89 -13.62
N PRO A 239 -8.33 -11.52 -12.72
CA PRO A 239 -7.40 -12.48 -12.10
C PRO A 239 -8.15 -13.66 -11.46
N GLU A 240 -7.65 -14.88 -11.70
CA GLU A 240 -8.25 -16.13 -11.22
C GLU A 240 -8.28 -16.15 -9.68
N GLY A 241 -9.46 -16.37 -9.09
CA GLY A 241 -9.66 -16.46 -7.64
C GLY A 241 -10.27 -15.23 -6.96
N ALA A 242 -10.35 -14.09 -7.65
CA ALA A 242 -11.12 -12.94 -7.15
C ALA A 242 -12.60 -13.05 -7.56
N SER A 243 -13.52 -12.82 -6.62
CA SER A 243 -14.94 -12.70 -6.92
C SER A 243 -15.12 -11.67 -8.03
N THR A 244 -15.82 -12.04 -9.11
CA THR A 244 -16.04 -11.07 -10.20
C THR A 244 -16.71 -9.83 -9.61
N PRO A 245 -16.37 -8.61 -10.08
CA PRO A 245 -17.03 -7.40 -9.62
C PRO A 245 -18.56 -7.51 -9.70
N ARG A 246 -19.11 -8.29 -10.64
CA ARG A 246 -20.54 -8.59 -10.74
C ARG A 246 -21.13 -9.26 -9.49
N HIS A 247 -20.41 -10.14 -8.81
CA HIS A 247 -20.89 -10.76 -7.55
C HIS A 247 -20.91 -9.75 -6.40
N LEU A 248 -19.89 -8.89 -6.30
CA LEU A 248 -19.86 -7.81 -5.31
C LEU A 248 -20.95 -6.77 -5.58
N PHE A 249 -21.14 -6.39 -6.84
CA PHE A 249 -22.24 -5.53 -7.29
C PHE A 249 -23.61 -6.13 -6.95
N SER A 250 -23.81 -7.42 -7.24
CA SER A 250 -25.09 -8.10 -6.93
C SER A 250 -25.34 -8.17 -5.43
N ARG A 251 -24.29 -8.32 -4.62
CA ARG A 251 -24.36 -8.32 -3.16
C ARG A 251 -24.72 -6.93 -2.61
N GLN A 252 -23.97 -5.89 -3.00
CA GLN A 252 -24.21 -4.51 -2.54
C GLN A 252 -25.56 -3.95 -3.01
N VAL A 253 -25.97 -4.25 -4.25
CA VAL A 253 -27.31 -3.87 -4.76
C VAL A 253 -28.43 -4.60 -4.02
N ARG A 254 -28.20 -5.85 -3.58
CA ARG A 254 -29.17 -6.59 -2.77
C ARG A 254 -29.28 -5.99 -1.36
N GLU A 255 -28.14 -5.73 -0.72
CA GLU A 255 -28.06 -5.13 0.63
C GLU A 255 -28.72 -3.74 0.65
N ARG A 256 -28.49 -2.88 -0.36
CA ARG A 256 -29.18 -1.57 -0.46
C ARG A 256 -30.69 -1.66 -0.66
N ARG A 257 -31.18 -2.65 -1.42
CA ARG A 257 -32.63 -2.84 -1.61
C ARG A 257 -33.32 -3.33 -0.34
N GLU A 258 -32.60 -4.06 0.51
CA GLU A 258 -33.10 -4.52 1.81
C GLU A 258 -33.17 -3.34 2.80
N GLU A 259 -32.20 -2.41 2.79
CA GLU A 259 -32.21 -1.19 3.62
C GLU A 259 -33.27 -0.14 3.18
N GLU A 260 -33.60 -0.04 1.89
CA GLU A 260 -34.68 0.84 1.40
C GLU A 260 -36.09 0.27 1.65
N SER A 261 -36.20 -0.97 2.13
CA SER A 261 -37.47 -1.68 2.37
C SER A 261 -37.88 -1.75 3.85
N GLU A 262 -37.05 -1.23 4.77
CA GLU A 262 -37.34 -1.05 6.22
C GLU A 262 -37.67 0.41 6.55
#